data_AF-A0A7X4GP86-F1
#
_entry.id   AF-A0A7X4GP86-F1
#
_cell.length_a   1.000
_cell.length_b   1.000
_cell.length_c   1.000
_cell.angle_alpha   90.00
_cell.angle_beta   90.00
_cell.angle_gamma   90.00
#
_symmetry.space_group_name_H-M   'P 1'
#
loop_
_entity.id
_entity.type
_entity.pdbx_description
1 polymer ?
#
loop_
_entity_poly.entity_id
_entity_poly.type
_entity_poly.pdbx_seq_one_letter_code
_entity_poly.pdbx_strand_id
1 'polypeptide(L)'
;MSRSGIRQASPAGRQKASLPDAAAQKMPDSRSDSLRLSHHGQAASISPQTAQLKDYAQLMANGSTDVVQKVDYPADSVGSFDRTMAKSVNRETGGSVDISGAELQRRIIQTAQKLQGADTGGFRLGTINFEPGAPLTRIDDPQPEGHGMQPLPDDFDPARLDTLIRPLVKGTLQDSGQWTYLLKNWPEISRSHQVVIDVDCQFNRAQGALGFHKDSRGSTVFFNLTFSNAAPMQGPDFYQDHYGVEDLEWNLPPEVQSDIASRREQEIEEDDTSIHSPVLPAFGRVSLSDPNLYHSTPKLGHRTRPPEHFERSELIDQLVQTYRHKGNFRNFFEGKSDEELLHYVEPYNLHNTESELLGQEAEEILRGEAELKQRRLSVDLTNDDTLQSALDEQAKLPRTFIRTWVRMVPKNIMDQMSPYGDMWGDKNNEKGHREQADLLENLFDKVVRA
;
A
#
# COMPACT_ATOMS: atom_id res chain seq x y z
N MET A 1 43.43 -63.90 -29.48
CA MET A 1 43.86 -64.09 -28.07
C MET A 1 42.75 -63.51 -27.20
N SER A 2 41.79 -64.31 -26.70
CA SER A 2 41.73 -64.88 -25.32
C SER A 2 41.91 -63.77 -24.26
N ARG A 3 40.99 -63.45 -23.33
CA ARG A 3 40.11 -64.23 -22.43
C ARG A 3 39.06 -63.25 -21.83
N SER A 4 37.75 -63.52 -21.84
CA SER A 4 36.92 -64.27 -20.86
C SER A 4 36.67 -63.60 -19.50
N GLY A 5 35.39 -63.41 -19.15
CA GLY A 5 34.95 -63.09 -17.78
C GLY A 5 33.43 -62.89 -17.64
N ILE A 6 32.68 -64.00 -17.61
CA ILE A 6 31.22 -64.11 -17.39
C ILE A 6 30.94 -64.50 -15.93
N ARG A 7 29.86 -63.99 -15.32
CA ARG A 7 29.01 -64.61 -14.26
C ARG A 7 27.58 -64.06 -14.45
N GLN A 8 26.52 -64.79 -14.82
CA GLN A 8 25.74 -65.87 -14.15
C GLN A 8 25.39 -65.56 -12.68
N ALA A 9 24.20 -65.79 -12.10
CA ALA A 9 22.87 -66.20 -12.54
C ALA A 9 21.88 -66.02 -11.35
N SER A 10 20.57 -66.03 -11.64
CA SER A 10 19.31 -66.08 -10.85
C SER A 10 19.28 -67.04 -9.61
N PRO A 11 18.20 -67.20 -8.77
CA PRO A 11 16.77 -66.99 -9.09
C PRO A 11 15.74 -66.63 -7.97
N ALA A 12 14.53 -66.36 -8.48
CA ALA A 12 13.16 -66.58 -7.96
C ALA A 12 12.90 -67.05 -6.52
N GLY A 13 11.94 -66.38 -5.87
CA GLY A 13 11.14 -66.90 -4.76
C GLY A 13 9.66 -66.54 -4.96
N ARG A 14 8.82 -67.55 -5.21
CA ARG A 14 7.37 -67.51 -5.38
C ARG A 14 6.78 -68.25 -4.19
N GLN A 15 5.93 -67.62 -3.37
CA GLN A 15 5.03 -68.36 -2.47
C GLN A 15 3.62 -67.75 -2.45
N LYS A 16 2.66 -68.67 -2.55
CA LYS A 16 1.20 -68.53 -2.60
C LYS A 16 0.61 -68.77 -1.19
N ALA A 17 -0.69 -68.46 -1.11
CA ALA A 17 -1.71 -68.99 -0.17
C ALA A 17 -1.77 -68.24 1.17
N SER A 18 -2.92 -68.00 1.80
CA SER A 18 -4.28 -68.53 1.63
C SER A 18 -5.26 -67.70 2.48
N LEU A 19 -6.50 -67.57 1.99
CA LEU A 19 -7.70 -67.23 2.78
C LEU A 19 -7.98 -68.31 3.85
N PRO A 20 -8.81 -68.00 4.85
CA PRO A 20 -10.09 -68.72 4.90
C PRO A 20 -11.31 -67.86 5.22
N ASP A 21 -12.45 -68.39 4.74
CA ASP A 21 -13.82 -67.95 4.95
C ASP A 21 -14.43 -68.40 6.28
N ALA A 22 -15.42 -67.61 6.71
CA ALA A 22 -16.71 -67.94 7.35
C ALA A 22 -16.77 -68.62 8.74
N ALA A 23 -17.47 -67.96 9.67
CA ALA A 23 -18.59 -68.56 10.40
C ALA A 23 -19.51 -67.51 11.03
N ALA A 24 -20.82 -67.74 10.87
CA ALA A 24 -21.93 -66.98 11.41
C ALA A 24 -22.23 -67.29 12.88
N GLN A 25 -22.82 -66.35 13.62
CA GLN A 25 -23.68 -66.57 14.80
C GLN A 25 -24.52 -65.30 15.04
N LYS A 26 -25.81 -65.33 14.70
CA LYS A 26 -26.98 -65.50 15.59
C LYS A 26 -27.30 -64.30 16.48
N MET A 27 -28.46 -63.69 16.19
CA MET A 27 -29.24 -62.82 17.07
C MET A 27 -29.64 -63.53 18.38
N PRO A 28 -30.06 -62.78 19.40
CA PRO A 28 -31.50 -62.72 19.62
C PRO A 28 -32.09 -61.33 19.89
N ASP A 29 -33.36 -61.21 19.53
CA ASP A 29 -34.35 -60.22 19.93
C ASP A 29 -34.34 -59.92 21.45
N SER A 30 -34.64 -58.67 21.83
CA SER A 30 -35.88 -58.37 22.55
C SER A 30 -36.05 -56.89 22.95
N ARG A 31 -37.25 -56.39 22.64
CA ARG A 31 -38.10 -55.50 23.46
C ARG A 31 -37.72 -54.01 23.60
N SER A 32 -38.47 -53.22 22.83
CA SER A 32 -39.33 -52.12 23.28
C SER A 32 -39.19 -51.65 24.73
N ASP A 33 -38.85 -50.37 24.90
CA ASP A 33 -39.67 -49.49 25.72
C ASP A 33 -39.56 -48.02 25.26
N SER A 34 -40.75 -47.47 25.09
CA SER A 34 -41.10 -46.07 24.83
C SER A 34 -40.79 -45.14 26.01
N LEU A 35 -40.84 -43.82 25.71
CA LEU A 35 -41.03 -42.67 26.62
C LEU A 35 -39.78 -42.05 27.29
N ARG A 36 -39.28 -40.94 26.71
CA ARG A 36 -39.63 -39.56 27.14
C ARG A 36 -38.72 -38.53 26.46
N LEU A 37 -39.34 -37.65 25.69
CA LEU A 37 -38.81 -36.32 25.38
C LEU A 37 -38.61 -35.55 26.69
N SER A 38 -37.39 -35.08 26.93
CA SER A 38 -37.15 -33.89 27.74
C SER A 38 -36.13 -33.03 27.00
N HIS A 39 -36.61 -31.90 26.48
CA HIS A 39 -35.78 -30.81 25.99
C HIS A 39 -35.17 -30.11 27.20
N HIS A 40 -33.86 -30.26 27.39
CA HIS A 40 -33.05 -29.28 28.11
C HIS A 40 -32.14 -28.58 27.12
N GLY A 41 -32.66 -27.47 26.57
CA GLY A 41 -31.86 -26.48 25.90
C GLY A 41 -31.01 -25.75 26.93
N GLN A 42 -29.70 -26.05 26.96
CA GLN A 42 -28.72 -25.16 27.55
C GLN A 42 -28.56 -23.97 26.60
N ALA A 43 -29.15 -22.84 26.99
CA ALA A 43 -28.83 -21.55 26.37
C ALA A 43 -27.38 -21.20 26.73
N ALA A 44 -26.49 -21.28 25.74
CA ALA A 44 -25.15 -20.70 25.85
C ALA A 44 -25.31 -19.19 26.07
N SER A 45 -24.82 -18.69 27.20
CA SER A 45 -24.79 -17.25 27.46
C SER A 45 -23.85 -16.60 26.44
N ILE A 46 -24.45 -15.88 25.50
CA ILE A 46 -23.74 -15.03 24.56
C ILE A 46 -23.04 -13.95 25.39
N SER A 47 -21.71 -13.86 25.30
CA SER A 47 -20.95 -12.83 26.00
C SER A 47 -21.41 -11.42 25.57
N PRO A 48 -21.38 -10.40 26.45
CA PRO A 48 -21.78 -9.04 26.10
C PRO A 48 -21.08 -8.46 24.85
N GLN A 49 -19.89 -8.96 24.49
CA GLN A 49 -19.13 -8.56 23.31
C GLN A 49 -19.78 -9.01 21.98
N THR A 50 -20.55 -10.10 21.96
CA THR A 50 -21.18 -10.61 20.73
C THR A 50 -22.52 -9.93 20.42
N ALA A 51 -23.14 -9.29 21.43
CA ALA A 51 -24.33 -8.48 21.26
C ALA A 51 -24.01 -7.12 20.61
N GLN A 52 -22.90 -6.47 21.03
CA GLN A 52 -22.44 -5.21 20.43
C GLN A 52 -22.03 -5.32 18.96
N LEU A 53 -21.48 -6.47 18.53
CA LEU A 53 -21.14 -6.72 17.12
C LEU A 53 -22.35 -6.97 16.22
N LYS A 54 -23.46 -7.46 16.77
CA LYS A 54 -24.72 -7.62 16.02
C LYS A 54 -25.43 -6.30 15.83
N ASP A 55 -25.42 -5.41 16.83
CA ASP A 55 -26.02 -4.08 16.71
C ASP A 55 -25.29 -3.23 15.66
N TYR A 56 -23.96 -3.37 15.53
CA TYR A 56 -23.17 -2.70 14.49
C TYR A 56 -23.50 -3.22 13.07
N ALA A 57 -23.67 -4.54 12.91
CA ALA A 57 -24.04 -5.14 11.62
C ALA A 57 -25.49 -4.83 11.22
N GLN A 58 -26.38 -4.61 12.19
CA GLN A 58 -27.79 -4.30 11.96
C GLN A 58 -28.02 -2.80 11.67
N LEU A 59 -27.15 -1.92 12.19
CA LEU A 59 -27.06 -0.50 11.80
C LEU A 59 -26.64 -0.33 10.32
N MET A 60 -25.81 -1.24 9.79
CA MET A 60 -25.38 -1.22 8.40
C MET A 60 -26.40 -1.83 7.41
N ALA A 61 -27.44 -2.52 7.90
CA ALA A 61 -28.35 -3.30 7.06
C ALA A 61 -29.71 -2.62 6.79
N ASN A 62 -30.10 -1.59 7.55
CA ASN A 62 -31.43 -0.97 7.48
C ASN A 62 -31.40 0.55 7.20
N GLY A 63 -30.55 0.98 6.25
CA GLY A 63 -30.55 2.34 5.71
C GLY A 63 -31.52 2.50 4.55
N SER A 64 -32.57 3.29 4.79
CA SER A 64 -33.64 3.71 3.87
C SER A 64 -33.18 4.12 2.46
N THR A 65 -34.02 3.79 1.48
CA THR A 65 -34.05 4.34 0.11
C THR A 65 -34.27 5.86 0.11
N ASP A 66 -33.70 6.53 -0.89
CA ASP A 66 -33.75 7.95 -1.25
C ASP A 66 -32.80 8.91 -0.53
N VAL A 67 -31.50 8.71 -0.76
CA VAL A 67 -30.52 9.80 -0.90
C VAL A 67 -29.70 9.47 -2.14
N VAL A 68 -29.71 10.35 -3.15
CA VAL A 68 -28.72 10.30 -4.24
C VAL A 68 -27.36 10.54 -3.58
N GLN A 69 -26.64 9.45 -3.32
CA GLN A 69 -25.32 9.47 -2.71
C GLN A 69 -24.39 10.26 -3.64
N LYS A 70 -24.02 11.47 -3.22
CA LYS A 70 -23.24 12.44 -4.00
C LYS A 70 -21.73 12.28 -3.85
N VAL A 71 -21.25 11.15 -3.33
CA VAL A 71 -19.81 10.91 -3.24
C VAL A 71 -19.47 9.59 -3.91
N ASP A 72 -18.88 9.70 -5.10
CA ASP A 72 -18.54 8.57 -5.97
C ASP A 72 -17.14 8.04 -5.74
N TYR A 73 -16.27 8.83 -5.11
CA TYR A 73 -14.88 8.50 -4.90
C TYR A 73 -14.68 7.61 -3.66
N PRO A 74 -13.88 6.53 -3.71
CA PRO A 74 -13.71 5.62 -2.58
C PRO A 74 -13.13 6.35 -1.35
N ALA A 75 -13.77 6.14 -0.20
CA ALA A 75 -13.25 6.57 1.09
C ALA A 75 -11.98 5.78 1.46
N ASP A 76 -11.12 6.44 2.21
CA ASP A 76 -9.96 5.81 2.82
C ASP A 76 -10.42 4.72 3.80
N SER A 77 -9.79 3.54 3.75
CA SER A 77 -10.28 2.40 4.52
C SER A 77 -9.17 1.53 5.10
N VAL A 78 -9.47 0.96 6.26
CA VAL A 78 -8.68 -0.07 6.95
C VAL A 78 -9.51 -1.34 7.11
N GLY A 79 -8.87 -2.50 7.06
CA GLY A 79 -9.56 -3.78 7.16
C GLY A 79 -8.61 -4.96 7.35
N SER A 80 -9.15 -6.18 7.47
CA SER A 80 -8.35 -7.41 7.42
C SER A 80 -8.46 -8.10 6.06
N PHE A 81 -7.44 -8.90 5.73
CA PHE A 81 -7.40 -9.71 4.51
C PHE A 81 -7.94 -11.15 4.70
N ASP A 82 -8.72 -11.43 5.76
CA ASP A 82 -9.12 -12.81 6.09
C ASP A 82 -10.25 -13.36 5.22
N ARG A 83 -10.95 -12.51 4.47
CA ARG A 83 -12.05 -12.92 3.59
C ARG A 83 -11.56 -13.76 2.41
N THR A 84 -12.40 -14.69 1.94
CA THR A 84 -12.15 -15.48 0.73
C THR A 84 -12.01 -14.58 -0.50
N MET A 85 -10.89 -14.68 -1.21
CA MET A 85 -10.61 -13.92 -2.44
C MET A 85 -10.39 -14.81 -3.67
N ALA A 86 -10.07 -16.09 -3.47
CA ALA A 86 -9.90 -17.04 -4.56
C ALA A 86 -10.47 -18.41 -4.19
N LYS A 87 -10.69 -19.23 -5.22
CA LYS A 87 -10.95 -20.67 -5.08
C LYS A 87 -9.86 -21.43 -5.81
N SER A 88 -9.21 -22.36 -5.12
CA SER A 88 -8.25 -23.27 -5.74
C SER A 88 -8.91 -24.62 -5.96
N VAL A 89 -8.94 -25.04 -7.22
CA VAL A 89 -9.47 -26.35 -7.61
C VAL A 89 -8.32 -27.34 -7.64
N ASN A 90 -8.42 -28.39 -6.83
CA ASN A 90 -7.54 -29.54 -6.89
C ASN A 90 -7.87 -30.35 -8.15
N ARG A 91 -6.92 -30.43 -9.08
CA ARG A 91 -7.11 -31.12 -10.37
C ARG A 91 -7.32 -32.63 -10.23
N GLU A 92 -6.77 -33.26 -9.20
CA GLU A 92 -6.85 -34.71 -9.00
C GLU A 92 -8.19 -35.13 -8.40
N THR A 93 -8.70 -34.34 -7.46
CA THR A 93 -9.93 -34.67 -6.71
C THR A 93 -11.16 -33.93 -7.21
N GLY A 94 -11.00 -32.86 -8.01
CA GLY A 94 -12.07 -31.93 -8.36
C GLY A 94 -12.55 -31.06 -7.19
N GLY A 95 -11.99 -31.24 -5.98
CA GLY A 95 -12.34 -30.46 -4.81
C GLY A 95 -11.90 -29.00 -4.94
N SER A 96 -12.67 -28.08 -4.37
CA SER A 96 -12.35 -26.65 -4.33
C SER A 96 -12.07 -26.22 -2.90
N VAL A 97 -11.02 -25.42 -2.71
CA VAL A 97 -10.65 -24.82 -1.42
C VAL A 97 -10.69 -23.32 -1.56
N ASP A 98 -11.43 -22.67 -0.67
CA ASP A 98 -11.46 -21.22 -0.54
C ASP A 98 -10.11 -20.72 0.00
N ILE A 99 -9.56 -19.69 -0.64
CA ILE A 99 -8.30 -19.07 -0.27
C ILE A 99 -8.58 -17.64 0.17
N SER A 100 -8.28 -17.34 1.44
CA SER A 100 -8.34 -15.99 2.00
C SER A 100 -7.32 -15.06 1.36
N GLY A 101 -7.55 -13.75 1.44
CA GLY A 101 -6.56 -12.75 1.05
C GLY A 101 -5.23 -12.90 1.81
N ALA A 102 -5.25 -13.15 3.12
CA ALA A 102 -4.06 -13.33 3.95
C ALA A 102 -3.20 -14.51 3.45
N GLU A 103 -3.86 -15.61 3.08
CA GLU A 103 -3.19 -16.77 2.48
C GLU A 103 -2.60 -16.47 1.09
N LEU A 104 -3.29 -15.70 0.23
CA LEU A 104 -2.74 -15.26 -1.06
C LEU A 104 -1.50 -14.40 -0.85
N GLN A 105 -1.58 -13.40 0.03
CA GLN A 105 -0.48 -12.51 0.37
C GLN A 105 0.73 -13.30 0.88
N ARG A 106 0.51 -14.23 1.84
CA ARG A 106 1.55 -15.10 2.38
C ARG A 106 2.24 -15.91 1.27
N ARG A 107 1.48 -16.50 0.34
CA ARG A 107 2.05 -17.28 -0.78
C ARG A 107 2.85 -16.41 -1.74
N ILE A 108 2.39 -15.19 -2.01
CA ILE A 108 3.10 -14.22 -2.87
C ILE A 108 4.43 -13.83 -2.23
N ILE A 109 4.40 -13.41 -0.95
CA ILE A 109 5.60 -13.02 -0.19
C ILE A 109 6.59 -14.19 -0.15
N GLN A 110 6.15 -15.41 0.19
CA GLN A 110 7.02 -16.59 0.21
C GLN A 110 7.61 -16.92 -1.16
N THR A 111 6.87 -16.68 -2.24
CA THR A 111 7.36 -16.89 -3.60
C THR A 111 8.40 -15.84 -3.96
N ALA A 112 8.13 -14.57 -3.66
CA ALA A 112 9.03 -13.47 -3.94
C ALA A 112 10.29 -13.48 -3.05
N GLN A 113 10.21 -13.95 -1.80
CA GLN A 113 11.37 -14.17 -0.92
C GLN A 113 12.34 -15.22 -1.46
N LYS A 114 11.85 -16.22 -2.19
CA LYS A 114 12.74 -17.20 -2.85
C LYS A 114 13.57 -16.61 -3.98
N LEU A 115 13.21 -15.41 -4.45
CA LEU A 115 13.96 -14.66 -5.46
C LEU A 115 15.03 -13.77 -4.82
N GLN A 116 14.98 -13.60 -3.50
CA GLN A 116 15.85 -12.68 -2.79
C GLN A 116 17.25 -13.27 -2.59
N GLY A 117 18.26 -12.64 -3.17
CA GLY A 117 19.61 -12.58 -2.57
C GLY A 117 19.58 -11.64 -1.37
N ALA A 118 20.43 -11.85 -0.36
CA ALA A 118 20.29 -11.32 1.01
C ALA A 118 20.00 -9.81 1.22
N ASP A 119 20.13 -8.94 0.20
CA ASP A 119 20.16 -7.48 0.36
C ASP A 119 19.10 -6.68 -0.43
N THR A 120 18.06 -7.29 -1.01
CA THR A 120 17.10 -6.52 -1.84
C THR A 120 16.00 -5.83 -1.01
N GLY A 121 15.73 -4.55 -1.30
CA GLY A 121 14.69 -3.74 -0.66
C GLY A 121 13.24 -4.05 -1.11
N GLY A 122 13.08 -4.92 -2.12
CA GLY A 122 11.80 -5.39 -2.66
C GLY A 122 11.80 -5.55 -4.19
N PHE A 123 10.74 -6.15 -4.74
CA PHE A 123 10.54 -6.33 -6.18
C PHE A 123 9.20 -5.75 -6.68
N ARG A 124 9.20 -5.24 -7.92
CA ARG A 124 8.00 -5.07 -8.74
C ARG A 124 7.58 -6.45 -9.21
N LEU A 125 6.51 -6.99 -8.64
CA LEU A 125 5.99 -8.31 -9.00
C LEU A 125 5.31 -8.31 -10.36
N GLY A 126 4.83 -7.16 -10.82
CA GLY A 126 4.25 -6.99 -12.15
C GLY A 126 3.38 -5.76 -12.26
N THR A 127 2.93 -5.51 -13.47
CA THR A 127 1.93 -4.50 -13.81
C THR A 127 0.77 -5.17 -14.49
N ILE A 128 -0.45 -4.81 -14.10
CA ILE A 128 -1.68 -5.48 -14.52
C ILE A 128 -2.58 -4.49 -15.23
N ASN A 129 -3.09 -4.85 -16.40
CA ASN A 129 -4.12 -4.08 -17.07
C ASN A 129 -5.49 -4.33 -16.42
N PHE A 130 -6.24 -3.26 -16.16
CA PHE A 130 -7.65 -3.31 -15.82
C PHE A 130 -8.50 -2.90 -17.02
N GLU A 131 -9.46 -3.74 -17.35
CA GLU A 131 -10.50 -3.45 -18.33
C GLU A 131 -11.81 -4.12 -17.88
N PRO A 132 -12.94 -3.40 -17.79
CA PRO A 132 -14.21 -3.96 -17.36
C PRO A 132 -14.64 -5.15 -18.22
N GLY A 133 -15.05 -6.23 -17.56
CA GLY A 133 -15.48 -7.46 -18.22
C GLY A 133 -14.35 -8.34 -18.74
N ALA A 134 -13.11 -7.84 -18.81
CA ALA A 134 -11.94 -8.63 -19.16
C ALA A 134 -11.28 -9.25 -17.90
N PRO A 135 -10.57 -10.38 -18.05
CA PRO A 135 -9.66 -10.85 -17.03
C PRO A 135 -8.54 -9.83 -16.81
N LEU A 136 -8.10 -9.67 -15.55
CA LEU A 136 -6.85 -8.96 -15.26
C LEU A 136 -5.68 -9.65 -15.97
N THR A 137 -4.93 -8.93 -16.78
CA THR A 137 -3.79 -9.44 -17.58
C THR A 137 -2.52 -8.70 -17.22
N ARG A 138 -1.38 -9.41 -17.23
CA ARG A 138 -0.07 -8.77 -17.06
C ARG A 138 0.26 -7.94 -18.29
N ILE A 139 0.94 -6.81 -18.06
CA ILE A 139 1.62 -6.02 -19.09
C ILE A 139 3.11 -6.38 -19.01
N ASP A 140 3.67 -6.86 -20.13
CA ASP A 140 5.06 -7.36 -20.18
C ASP A 140 6.09 -6.22 -20.24
N ASP A 141 5.73 -5.09 -20.84
CA ASP A 141 6.57 -3.89 -20.93
C ASP A 141 5.80 -2.65 -20.42
N PRO A 142 5.57 -2.56 -19.10
CA PRO A 142 4.79 -1.46 -18.55
C PRO A 142 5.61 -0.17 -18.58
N GLN A 143 4.91 0.95 -18.76
CA GLN A 143 5.55 2.25 -18.62
C GLN A 143 6.19 2.37 -17.22
N PRO A 144 7.50 2.66 -17.16
CA PRO A 144 8.20 2.69 -15.89
C PRO A 144 7.64 3.79 -14.99
N GLU A 145 7.45 3.46 -13.72
CA GLU A 145 7.27 4.45 -12.66
C GLU A 145 8.27 4.09 -11.57
N GLY A 146 9.17 5.03 -11.29
CA GLY A 146 10.38 4.78 -10.51
C GLY A 146 10.12 4.63 -9.00
N HIS A 147 9.36 3.62 -8.59
CA HIS A 147 8.99 3.34 -7.19
C HIS A 147 10.12 2.76 -6.33
N GLY A 148 11.36 2.79 -6.83
CA GLY A 148 12.53 2.23 -6.15
C GLY A 148 12.52 0.70 -6.03
N MET A 149 11.69 0.03 -6.84
CA MET A 149 11.53 -1.42 -6.81
C MET A 149 12.40 -2.09 -7.88
N GLN A 150 13.01 -3.21 -7.55
CA GLN A 150 13.77 -3.99 -8.53
C GLN A 150 12.82 -4.77 -9.46
N PRO A 151 13.14 -4.95 -10.74
CA PRO A 151 12.40 -5.87 -11.59
C PRO A 151 12.56 -7.32 -11.08
N LEU A 152 11.65 -8.21 -11.48
CA LEU A 152 11.84 -9.65 -11.27
C LEU A 152 13.10 -10.13 -12.03
N PRO A 153 13.81 -11.16 -11.52
CA PRO A 153 14.90 -11.79 -12.26
C PRO A 153 14.44 -12.29 -13.64
N ASP A 154 15.29 -12.15 -14.65
CA ASP A 154 14.96 -12.54 -16.05
C ASP A 154 14.63 -14.04 -16.19
N ASP A 155 15.14 -14.89 -15.31
CA ASP A 155 14.90 -16.34 -15.29
C ASP A 155 13.63 -16.74 -14.51
N PHE A 156 12.96 -15.77 -13.89
CA PHE A 156 11.73 -16.00 -13.15
C PHE A 156 10.52 -16.07 -14.09
N ASP A 157 9.71 -17.13 -13.98
CA ASP A 157 8.44 -17.24 -14.69
C ASP A 157 7.33 -16.43 -13.98
N PRO A 158 6.90 -15.27 -14.52
CA PRO A 158 5.88 -14.42 -13.89
C PRO A 158 4.50 -15.08 -13.85
N ALA A 159 4.21 -16.05 -14.73
CA ALA A 159 2.91 -16.72 -14.77
C ALA A 159 2.60 -17.46 -13.45
N ARG A 160 3.65 -17.87 -12.72
CA ARG A 160 3.51 -18.50 -11.39
C ARG A 160 2.92 -17.55 -10.36
N LEU A 161 3.31 -16.28 -10.38
CA LEU A 161 2.79 -15.25 -9.47
C LEU A 161 1.42 -14.75 -9.91
N ASP A 162 1.16 -14.65 -11.21
CA ASP A 162 -0.08 -14.11 -11.75
C ASP A 162 -1.34 -14.80 -11.22
N THR A 163 -1.27 -16.12 -11.02
CA THR A 163 -2.39 -16.90 -10.46
C THR A 163 -2.74 -16.52 -9.01
N LEU A 164 -1.80 -15.92 -8.28
CA LEU A 164 -1.98 -15.44 -6.92
C LEU A 164 -2.25 -13.93 -6.88
N ILE A 165 -1.53 -13.16 -7.69
CA ILE A 165 -1.60 -11.69 -7.71
C ILE A 165 -2.95 -11.21 -8.22
N ARG A 166 -3.45 -11.77 -9.34
CA ARG A 166 -4.72 -11.30 -9.93
C ARG A 166 -5.90 -11.38 -8.96
N PRO A 167 -6.15 -12.51 -8.26
CA PRO A 167 -7.22 -12.54 -7.27
C PRO A 167 -6.94 -11.66 -6.05
N LEU A 168 -5.67 -11.52 -5.62
CA LEU A 168 -5.32 -10.59 -4.55
C LEU A 168 -5.71 -9.16 -4.95
N VAL A 169 -5.21 -8.66 -6.08
CA VAL A 169 -5.48 -7.31 -6.60
C VAL A 169 -6.99 -7.06 -6.73
N LYS A 170 -7.72 -7.96 -7.40
CA LYS A 170 -9.16 -7.83 -7.53
C LYS A 170 -9.85 -7.78 -6.16
N GLY A 171 -9.45 -8.67 -5.26
CA GLY A 171 -9.97 -8.72 -3.89
C GLY A 171 -9.67 -7.44 -3.10
N THR A 172 -8.48 -6.86 -3.23
CA THR A 172 -8.10 -5.58 -2.61
C THR A 172 -9.01 -4.46 -3.10
N LEU A 173 -9.09 -4.29 -4.42
CA LEU A 173 -9.85 -3.19 -5.04
C LEU A 173 -11.35 -3.31 -4.76
N GLN A 174 -11.88 -4.53 -4.68
CA GLN A 174 -13.28 -4.75 -4.30
C GLN A 174 -13.54 -4.44 -2.82
N ASP A 175 -12.60 -4.73 -1.93
CA ASP A 175 -12.76 -4.43 -0.50
C ASP A 175 -12.71 -2.93 -0.23
N SER A 176 -11.86 -2.20 -0.97
CA SER A 176 -11.69 -0.76 -0.85
C SER A 176 -12.73 0.07 -1.60
N GLY A 177 -13.66 -0.55 -2.33
CA GLY A 177 -14.61 0.16 -3.20
C GLY A 177 -13.99 0.71 -4.50
N GLN A 178 -12.67 0.69 -4.64
CA GLN A 178 -11.93 1.17 -5.83
C GLN A 178 -12.36 0.43 -7.10
N TRP A 179 -12.66 -0.87 -7.02
CA TRP A 179 -13.16 -1.63 -8.18
C TRP A 179 -14.48 -1.06 -8.70
N THR A 180 -15.41 -0.73 -7.80
CA THR A 180 -16.72 -0.15 -8.16
C THR A 180 -16.54 1.24 -8.79
N TYR A 181 -15.66 2.06 -8.22
CA TYR A 181 -15.30 3.37 -8.79
C TYR A 181 -14.76 3.24 -10.22
N LEU A 182 -13.78 2.35 -10.43
CA LEU A 182 -13.18 2.13 -11.74
C LEU A 182 -14.22 1.65 -12.76
N LEU A 183 -15.13 0.74 -12.38
CA LEU A 183 -16.21 0.29 -13.27
C LEU A 183 -17.16 1.42 -13.64
N LYS A 184 -17.54 2.25 -12.66
CA LYS A 184 -18.46 3.37 -12.86
C LYS A 184 -17.88 4.42 -13.80
N ASN A 185 -16.63 4.81 -13.59
CA ASN A 185 -15.98 5.91 -14.31
C ASN A 185 -15.22 5.46 -15.56
N TRP A 186 -15.17 4.15 -15.84
CA TRP A 186 -14.48 3.60 -17.01
C TRP A 186 -14.84 4.26 -18.35
N PRO A 187 -16.13 4.53 -18.68
CA PRO A 187 -16.48 5.11 -19.98
C PRO A 187 -15.82 6.48 -20.26
N GLU A 188 -15.49 7.22 -19.20
CA GLU A 188 -14.82 8.52 -19.29
C GLU A 188 -13.29 8.33 -19.22
N ILE A 189 -12.79 7.63 -18.19
CA ILE A 189 -11.35 7.33 -18.01
C ILE A 189 -10.75 6.71 -19.27
N SER A 190 -11.44 5.72 -19.86
CA SER A 190 -10.93 4.96 -21.00
C SER A 190 -10.87 5.75 -22.30
N ARG A 191 -11.40 6.98 -22.38
CA ARG A 191 -11.26 7.82 -23.59
C ARG A 191 -9.83 8.29 -23.79
N SER A 192 -9.16 8.67 -22.72
CA SER A 192 -7.81 9.25 -22.74
C SER A 192 -6.77 8.41 -22.01
N HIS A 193 -7.19 7.54 -21.08
CA HIS A 193 -6.27 6.79 -20.21
C HIS A 193 -6.53 5.29 -20.26
N GLN A 194 -5.51 4.52 -19.89
CA GLN A 194 -5.63 3.12 -19.49
C GLN A 194 -5.45 3.03 -17.97
N VAL A 195 -6.10 2.07 -17.32
CA VAL A 195 -5.92 1.82 -15.89
C VAL A 195 -4.96 0.65 -15.73
N VAL A 196 -3.82 0.89 -15.10
CA VAL A 196 -2.84 -0.14 -14.77
C VAL A 196 -2.70 -0.27 -13.26
N ILE A 197 -2.46 -1.49 -12.79
CA ILE A 197 -2.18 -1.77 -11.38
C ILE A 197 -0.76 -2.29 -11.24
N ASP A 198 0.10 -1.48 -10.64
CA ASP A 198 1.45 -1.89 -10.28
C ASP A 198 1.42 -2.65 -8.96
N VAL A 199 2.07 -3.81 -8.91
CA VAL A 199 2.11 -4.68 -7.72
C VAL A 199 3.54 -4.82 -7.26
N ASP A 200 3.81 -4.32 -6.06
CA ASP A 200 5.11 -4.32 -5.43
C ASP A 200 5.10 -5.23 -4.20
N CYS A 201 6.23 -5.90 -3.94
CA CYS A 201 6.46 -6.60 -2.69
C CYS A 201 7.72 -6.07 -2.01
N GLN A 202 7.54 -5.56 -0.81
CA GLN A 202 8.60 -4.96 -0.03
C GLN A 202 8.93 -5.85 1.15
N PHE A 203 10.22 -6.16 1.31
CA PHE A 203 10.72 -6.98 2.40
C PHE A 203 11.46 -6.17 3.43
N ASN A 204 11.32 -6.60 4.67
CA ASN A 204 12.12 -6.17 5.79
C ASN A 204 12.42 -4.66 5.82
N ARG A 205 11.41 -3.84 5.49
CA ARG A 205 11.64 -2.41 5.33
C ARG A 205 12.09 -1.86 6.68
N ALA A 206 13.38 -1.52 6.74
CA ALA A 206 14.00 -0.92 7.90
C ALA A 206 13.42 0.48 8.13
N GLN A 207 13.67 1.01 9.32
CA GLN A 207 13.30 2.37 9.65
C GLN A 207 13.97 3.33 8.65
N GLY A 208 13.16 3.94 7.79
CA GLY A 208 13.58 5.00 6.89
C GLY A 208 13.13 6.35 7.42
N ALA A 209 13.97 7.38 7.31
CA ALA A 209 13.65 8.76 7.65
C ALA A 209 12.82 9.46 6.55
N LEU A 210 12.05 8.70 5.77
CA LEU A 210 11.12 9.29 4.82
C LEU A 210 9.95 9.85 5.63
N GLY A 211 9.86 11.18 5.63
CA GLY A 211 8.75 11.93 6.23
C GLY A 211 7.41 11.66 5.55
N PHE A 212 6.50 12.61 5.69
CA PHE A 212 5.26 12.60 4.93
C PHE A 212 5.56 12.90 3.47
N HIS A 213 4.97 12.13 2.56
CA HIS A 213 5.14 12.27 1.12
C HIS A 213 3.85 11.86 0.41
N LYS A 214 3.78 12.23 -0.87
CA LYS A 214 2.89 11.61 -1.86
C LYS A 214 3.68 10.62 -2.66
N ASP A 215 3.07 9.49 -2.95
CA ASP A 215 3.70 8.48 -3.77
C ASP A 215 3.38 8.65 -5.27
N SER A 216 2.37 9.48 -5.60
CA SER A 216 2.01 9.80 -6.99
C SER A 216 3.11 10.57 -7.69
N ARG A 217 3.21 10.30 -8.99
CA ARG A 217 4.04 11.02 -9.97
C ARG A 217 3.22 11.53 -11.14
N GLY A 218 1.99 11.96 -10.89
CA GLY A 218 1.06 12.38 -11.94
C GLY A 218 0.07 11.31 -12.38
N SER A 219 0.29 10.04 -12.04
CA SER A 219 -0.52 8.94 -12.57
C SER A 219 -1.20 8.08 -11.52
N THR A 220 -0.78 8.14 -10.25
CA THR A 220 -1.33 7.28 -9.19
C THR A 220 -2.53 7.97 -8.55
N VAL A 221 -3.65 7.26 -8.49
CA VAL A 221 -4.90 7.75 -7.90
C VAL A 221 -5.18 7.07 -6.57
N PHE A 222 -4.91 5.77 -6.50
CA PHE A 222 -5.05 4.99 -5.28
C PHE A 222 -3.81 4.18 -4.99
N PHE A 223 -3.51 4.01 -3.70
CA PHE A 223 -2.61 2.97 -3.27
C PHE A 223 -3.25 2.10 -2.18
N ASN A 224 -2.75 0.88 -2.09
CA ASN A 224 -3.17 -0.06 -1.07
C ASN A 224 -1.93 -0.72 -0.50
N LEU A 225 -1.83 -0.83 0.82
CA LEU A 225 -0.80 -1.59 1.50
C LEU A 225 -1.47 -2.74 2.23
N THR A 226 -0.96 -3.95 2.02
CA THR A 226 -1.42 -5.16 2.70
C THR A 226 -0.23 -5.72 3.48
N PHE A 227 -0.35 -5.80 4.80
CA PHE A 227 0.74 -6.19 5.69
C PHE A 227 0.68 -7.67 6.04
N SER A 228 1.84 -8.30 6.21
CA SER A 228 1.96 -9.71 6.61
C SER A 228 2.07 -9.89 8.13
N ASN A 229 1.46 -9.00 8.89
CA ASN A 229 1.52 -8.96 10.34
C ASN A 229 0.60 -10.04 10.96
N ALA A 230 1.12 -10.83 11.90
CA ALA A 230 0.33 -11.86 12.58
C ALA A 230 -0.54 -11.33 13.74
N ALA A 231 -0.28 -10.10 14.19
CA ALA A 231 -0.97 -9.44 15.29
C ALA A 231 -1.26 -7.98 14.91
N PRO A 232 -2.19 -7.28 15.58
CA PRO A 232 -2.45 -5.87 15.33
C PRO A 232 -1.17 -5.02 15.32
N MET A 233 -1.14 -4.00 14.46
CA MET A 233 0.02 -3.15 14.27
C MET A 233 -0.37 -1.70 13.96
N GLN A 234 0.56 -0.78 14.17
CA GLN A 234 0.38 0.61 13.72
C GLN A 234 0.51 0.69 12.19
N GLY A 235 -0.49 1.22 11.50
CA GLY A 235 -0.46 1.50 10.05
C GLY A 235 0.42 2.71 9.71
N PRO A 236 0.47 3.13 8.43
CA PRO A 236 1.13 4.39 8.08
C PRO A 236 0.36 5.57 8.67
N ASP A 237 1.08 6.54 9.23
CA ASP A 237 0.52 7.84 9.56
C ASP A 237 0.10 8.54 8.25
N PHE A 238 -1.02 9.26 8.25
CA PHE A 238 -1.43 10.13 7.16
C PHE A 238 -2.13 11.39 7.66
N TYR A 239 -2.17 12.43 6.85
CA TYR A 239 -3.02 13.61 7.05
C TYR A 239 -3.59 14.06 5.71
N GLN A 240 -4.75 14.71 5.74
CA GLN A 240 -5.46 15.11 4.53
C GLN A 240 -4.75 16.26 3.79
N ASP A 241 -4.77 16.20 2.46
CA ASP A 241 -4.26 17.24 1.58
C ASP A 241 -5.40 18.10 1.02
N HIS A 242 -5.48 19.31 1.56
CA HIS A 242 -6.49 20.31 1.24
C HIS A 242 -6.25 21.02 -0.09
N TYR A 243 -4.99 21.11 -0.52
CA TYR A 243 -4.59 21.98 -1.63
C TYR A 243 -4.35 21.19 -2.92
N GLY A 244 -3.95 19.93 -2.80
CA GLY A 244 -3.48 19.16 -3.94
C GLY A 244 -2.12 19.61 -4.41
N VAL A 245 -1.60 18.88 -5.40
CA VAL A 245 -0.35 19.23 -6.08
C VAL A 245 -0.62 19.16 -7.57
N GLU A 246 -0.77 20.32 -8.21
CA GLU A 246 -1.17 20.43 -9.62
C GLU A 246 -0.31 19.54 -10.53
N ASP A 247 1.00 19.56 -10.33
CA ASP A 247 1.99 18.76 -11.08
C ASP A 247 1.82 17.23 -10.91
N LEU A 248 1.15 16.78 -9.84
CA LEU A 248 0.86 15.37 -9.58
C LEU A 248 -0.56 14.95 -10.01
N GLU A 249 -1.37 15.89 -10.48
CA GLU A 249 -2.78 15.67 -10.80
C GLU A 249 -3.15 16.01 -12.25
N TRP A 250 -2.41 16.91 -12.91
CA TRP A 250 -2.72 17.37 -14.27
C TRP A 250 -2.77 16.24 -15.31
N ASN A 251 -2.03 15.17 -15.07
CA ASN A 251 -1.94 13.98 -15.91
C ASN A 251 -3.08 12.97 -15.70
N LEU A 252 -3.99 13.23 -14.76
CA LEU A 252 -5.14 12.36 -14.51
C LEU A 252 -6.30 12.69 -15.45
N PRO A 253 -7.25 11.77 -15.70
CA PRO A 253 -8.49 12.10 -16.40
C PRO A 253 -9.21 13.29 -15.75
N PRO A 254 -9.78 14.23 -16.53
CA PRO A 254 -10.49 15.40 -15.97
C PRO A 254 -11.60 15.03 -14.97
N GLU A 255 -12.29 13.92 -15.20
CA GLU A 255 -13.35 13.44 -14.31
C GLU A 255 -12.78 13.02 -12.95
N VAL A 256 -11.59 12.44 -12.94
CA VAL A 256 -10.90 11.99 -11.72
C VAL A 256 -10.31 13.18 -10.99
N GLN A 257 -9.76 14.17 -11.71
CA GLN A 257 -9.35 15.46 -11.12
C GLN A 257 -10.53 16.14 -10.43
N SER A 258 -11.70 16.16 -11.08
CA SER A 258 -12.92 16.71 -10.51
C SER A 258 -13.37 15.95 -9.27
N ASP A 259 -13.29 14.62 -9.26
CA ASP A 259 -13.63 13.80 -8.10
C ASP A 259 -12.67 14.06 -6.91
N ILE A 260 -11.37 14.17 -7.19
CA ILE A 260 -10.34 14.49 -6.18
C ILE A 260 -10.62 15.85 -5.57
N ALA A 261 -10.88 16.88 -6.39
CA ALA A 261 -11.21 18.23 -5.93
C ALA A 261 -12.50 18.25 -5.11
N SER A 262 -13.54 17.55 -5.58
CA SER A 262 -14.81 17.40 -4.87
C SER A 262 -14.63 16.73 -3.50
N ARG A 263 -13.75 15.72 -3.39
CA ARG A 263 -13.44 15.08 -2.12
C ARG A 263 -12.78 16.06 -1.14
N ARG A 264 -11.86 16.91 -1.62
CA ARG A 264 -11.26 17.97 -0.78
C ARG A 264 -12.30 18.94 -0.25
N GLU A 265 -13.20 19.41 -1.11
CA GLU A 265 -14.23 20.38 -0.73
C GLU A 265 -15.26 19.80 0.26
N GLN A 266 -15.58 18.51 0.17
CA GLN A 266 -16.69 17.92 0.91
C GLN A 266 -16.29 17.17 2.18
N GLU A 267 -15.17 16.45 2.16
CA GLU A 267 -14.80 15.51 3.22
C GLU A 267 -13.65 15.99 4.09
N ILE A 268 -12.87 16.94 3.58
CA ILE A 268 -11.71 17.43 4.28
C ILE A 268 -12.10 18.74 4.97
N GLU A 269 -12.29 18.71 6.28
CA GLU A 269 -12.54 19.92 7.07
C GLU A 269 -11.33 20.86 6.94
N GLU A 270 -11.51 22.10 6.48
CA GLU A 270 -10.40 23.05 6.18
C GLU A 270 -9.35 23.19 7.31
N ASP A 271 -9.75 22.94 8.56
CA ASP A 271 -8.90 23.04 9.74
C ASP A 271 -8.38 21.69 10.28
N ASP A 272 -8.74 20.56 9.67
CA ASP A 272 -8.23 19.25 10.10
C ASP A 272 -6.76 19.09 9.72
N THR A 273 -5.92 19.35 10.72
CA THR A 273 -4.48 19.17 10.68
C THR A 273 -4.02 17.97 11.50
N SER A 274 -4.96 17.12 11.92
CA SER A 274 -4.64 15.95 12.70
C SER A 274 -3.85 14.95 11.84
N ILE A 275 -2.92 14.26 12.48
CA ILE A 275 -2.35 13.05 11.89
C ILE A 275 -3.19 11.88 12.36
N HIS A 276 -3.64 11.10 11.39
CA HIS A 276 -4.29 9.84 11.64
C HIS A 276 -3.25 8.72 11.62
N SER A 277 -3.28 7.91 12.67
CA SER A 277 -2.41 6.76 12.86
C SER A 277 -3.29 5.52 13.01
N PRO A 278 -3.76 4.90 11.92
CA PRO A 278 -4.70 3.79 11.99
C PRO A 278 -4.07 2.54 12.63
N VAL A 279 -4.77 1.90 13.57
CA VAL A 279 -4.40 0.56 14.04
C VAL A 279 -4.94 -0.48 13.07
N LEU A 280 -4.05 -1.28 12.52
CA LEU A 280 -4.38 -2.35 11.58
C LEU A 280 -4.56 -3.67 12.34
N PRO A 281 -5.57 -4.48 12.00
CA PRO A 281 -5.71 -5.83 12.56
C PRO A 281 -4.60 -6.76 12.04
N ALA A 282 -4.58 -8.01 12.50
CA ALA A 282 -3.75 -9.05 11.88
C ALA A 282 -4.06 -9.16 10.37
N PHE A 283 -3.02 -9.31 9.55
CA PHE A 283 -3.08 -9.27 8.09
C PHE A 283 -3.83 -8.04 7.58
N GLY A 284 -3.51 -6.89 8.18
CA GLY A 284 -4.24 -5.65 7.96
C GLY A 284 -3.96 -5.05 6.60
N ARG A 285 -4.94 -4.29 6.10
CA ARG A 285 -4.77 -3.41 4.93
C ARG A 285 -5.06 -1.97 5.29
N VAL A 286 -4.47 -1.09 4.51
CA VAL A 286 -4.91 0.29 4.37
C VAL A 286 -5.02 0.61 2.87
N SER A 287 -6.06 1.35 2.50
CA SER A 287 -6.34 1.75 1.12
C SER A 287 -6.69 3.22 1.10
N LEU A 288 -5.95 3.99 0.32
CA LEU A 288 -5.90 5.44 0.40
C LEU A 288 -5.96 6.09 -0.99
N SER A 289 -6.51 7.30 -1.05
CA SER A 289 -6.40 8.20 -2.20
C SER A 289 -5.10 9.01 -2.13
N ASP A 290 -4.12 8.69 -2.97
CA ASP A 290 -2.82 9.38 -2.91
C ASP A 290 -2.92 10.90 -3.13
N PRO A 291 -3.71 11.40 -4.11
CA PRO A 291 -3.84 12.84 -4.31
C PRO A 291 -4.45 13.57 -3.12
N ASN A 292 -5.33 12.94 -2.33
CA ASN A 292 -6.04 13.62 -1.24
C ASN A 292 -5.33 13.56 0.11
N LEU A 293 -4.13 12.96 0.21
CA LEU A 293 -3.41 12.93 1.49
C LEU A 293 -1.91 12.97 1.32
N TYR A 294 -1.23 13.21 2.44
CA TYR A 294 0.17 12.90 2.61
C TYR A 294 0.28 11.73 3.57
N HIS A 295 1.17 10.78 3.30
CA HIS A 295 1.38 9.65 4.19
C HIS A 295 2.86 9.44 4.50
N SER A 296 3.11 8.83 5.64
CA SER A 296 4.43 8.37 6.02
C SER A 296 4.74 7.02 5.38
N THR A 297 6.04 6.71 5.28
CA THR A 297 6.46 5.33 5.08
C THR A 297 6.02 4.52 6.31
N PRO A 298 5.47 3.31 6.19
CA PRO A 298 5.15 2.47 7.34
C PRO A 298 6.37 2.31 8.28
N LYS A 299 6.34 2.99 9.43
CA LYS A 299 7.49 3.09 10.35
C LYS A 299 7.61 1.88 11.26
N LEU A 300 8.84 1.50 11.59
CA LEU A 300 9.15 0.78 12.81
C LEU A 300 9.15 1.79 13.96
N GLY A 301 8.30 1.63 14.98
CA GLY A 301 8.26 2.55 16.13
C GLY A 301 7.05 3.46 16.20
N HIS A 302 6.83 3.96 17.41
CA HIS A 302 6.15 5.24 17.61
C HIS A 302 6.98 6.35 16.96
N ARG A 303 6.37 7.50 16.70
CA ARG A 303 7.13 8.74 16.55
C ARG A 303 8.03 8.83 17.77
N THR A 304 9.35 8.75 17.58
CA THR A 304 10.24 9.30 18.60
C THR A 304 9.82 10.76 18.70
N ARG A 305 9.20 11.12 19.82
CA ARG A 305 8.97 12.53 20.15
C ARG A 305 10.33 13.19 19.92
N PRO A 306 10.44 14.20 19.03
CA PRO A 306 11.69 14.93 18.93
C PRO A 306 12.09 15.28 20.37
N PRO A 307 13.37 15.02 20.76
CA PRO A 307 13.85 15.45 22.06
C PRO A 307 13.32 16.85 22.35
N GLU A 308 12.76 17.07 23.54
CA GLU A 308 12.22 18.40 23.91
C GLU A 308 13.28 19.49 23.71
N HIS A 309 14.56 19.09 23.71
CA HIS A 309 15.70 19.85 23.26
C HIS A 309 16.61 18.97 22.40
N PHE A 310 16.84 19.36 21.14
CA PHE A 310 18.01 18.89 20.41
C PHE A 310 19.21 19.72 20.84
N GLU A 311 20.33 19.08 21.16
CA GLU A 311 21.58 19.80 21.20
C GLU A 311 21.93 20.23 19.76
N ARG A 312 22.33 21.49 19.57
CA ARG A 312 22.61 22.08 18.25
C ARG A 312 23.49 21.20 17.35
N SER A 313 24.47 20.53 17.95
CA SER A 313 25.35 19.60 17.23
C SER A 313 24.62 18.36 16.69
N GLU A 314 23.64 17.83 17.43
CA GLU A 314 22.83 16.67 16.99
C GLU A 314 21.93 17.08 15.82
N LEU A 315 21.37 18.28 15.88
CA LEU A 315 20.53 18.82 14.83
C LEU A 315 21.34 19.05 13.53
N ILE A 316 22.56 19.60 13.66
CA ILE A 316 23.51 19.73 12.55
C ILE A 316 23.89 18.35 11.99
N ASP A 317 24.20 17.37 12.83
CA ASP A 317 24.58 16.03 12.36
C ASP A 317 23.42 15.32 11.65
N GLN A 318 22.20 15.47 12.17
CA GLN A 318 21.00 14.95 11.54
C GLN A 318 20.78 15.59 10.17
N LEU A 319 20.95 16.91 10.03
CA LEU A 319 20.88 17.63 8.76
C LEU A 319 22.01 17.23 7.79
N VAL A 320 23.24 17.08 8.28
CA VAL A 320 24.35 16.63 7.44
C VAL A 320 24.11 15.23 6.90
N GLN A 321 23.67 14.29 7.73
CA GLN A 321 23.36 12.91 7.32
C GLN A 321 22.27 12.88 6.24
N THR A 322 21.25 13.69 6.46
CA THR A 322 20.11 13.99 5.61
C THR A 322 20.52 14.55 4.23
N TYR A 323 21.45 15.50 4.18
CA TYR A 323 21.90 16.11 2.92
C TYR A 323 23.18 15.49 2.33
N ARG A 324 23.61 14.31 2.83
CA ARG A 324 24.87 13.63 2.42
C ARG A 324 25.08 13.48 0.91
N HIS A 325 24.00 13.45 0.12
CA HIS A 325 24.08 13.29 -1.34
C HIS A 325 24.53 14.55 -2.09
N LYS A 326 24.59 15.72 -1.45
CA LYS A 326 24.85 17.01 -2.14
C LYS A 326 26.18 17.71 -1.74
N GLY A 327 27.06 17.08 -0.93
CA GLY A 327 28.36 17.63 -0.54
C GLY A 327 28.61 17.76 0.97
N ASN A 328 29.67 18.49 1.37
CA ASN A 328 30.04 18.69 2.78
C ASN A 328 29.23 19.84 3.41
N PHE A 329 27.98 19.58 3.79
CA PHE A 329 27.07 20.59 4.37
C PHE A 329 27.34 20.93 5.83
N ARG A 330 28.29 20.27 6.49
CA ARG A 330 28.49 20.50 7.92
C ARG A 330 28.84 21.96 8.20
N ASN A 331 29.75 22.52 7.41
CA ASN A 331 30.13 23.94 7.50
C ASN A 331 28.97 24.89 7.14
N PHE A 332 28.05 24.45 6.28
CA PHE A 332 26.86 25.24 5.93
C PHE A 332 25.91 25.34 7.12
N PHE A 333 25.62 24.23 7.79
CA PHE A 333 24.72 24.20 8.95
C PHE A 333 25.38 24.76 10.22
N GLU A 334 26.68 24.57 10.42
CA GLU A 334 27.39 25.15 11.59
C GLU A 334 27.29 26.68 11.68
N GLY A 335 27.14 27.36 10.54
CA GLY A 335 26.99 28.83 10.46
C GLY A 335 25.57 29.35 10.65
N LYS A 336 24.56 28.49 10.79
CA LYS A 336 23.12 28.86 10.83
C LYS A 336 22.61 28.98 12.26
N SER A 337 21.76 29.94 12.61
CA SER A 337 21.14 30.00 13.95
C SER A 337 20.30 28.74 14.25
N ASP A 338 19.97 28.48 15.52
CA ASP A 338 19.11 27.31 15.85
C ASP A 338 17.73 27.42 15.18
N GLU A 339 17.18 28.64 15.05
CA GLU A 339 15.94 28.89 14.31
C GLU A 339 16.09 28.63 12.80
N GLU A 340 17.20 29.06 12.19
CA GLU A 340 17.50 28.74 10.79
C GLU A 340 17.68 27.23 10.59
N LEU A 341 18.32 26.55 11.54
CA LEU A 341 18.54 25.11 11.49
C LEU A 341 17.24 24.32 11.62
N LEU A 342 16.33 24.72 12.50
CA LEU A 342 14.99 24.14 12.61
C LEU A 342 14.23 24.26 11.28
N HIS A 343 14.41 25.37 10.57
CA HIS A 343 13.85 25.58 9.24
C HIS A 343 14.44 24.64 8.15
N TYR A 344 15.58 23.98 8.37
CA TYR A 344 16.08 22.92 7.48
C TYR A 344 15.63 21.52 7.92
N VAL A 345 15.27 21.34 9.19
CA VAL A 345 14.74 20.07 9.70
C VAL A 345 13.26 19.93 9.35
N GLU A 346 12.50 21.02 9.37
CA GLU A 346 11.07 21.09 9.07
C GLU A 346 10.71 20.60 7.65
N PRO A 347 11.42 21.01 6.58
CA PRO A 347 11.16 20.52 5.22
C PRO A 347 11.59 19.07 5.03
N TYR A 348 12.51 18.55 5.83
CA TYR A 348 13.04 17.20 5.62
C TYR A 348 12.16 16.10 6.23
N ASN A 349 11.31 16.44 7.20
CA ASN A 349 10.17 15.60 7.59
C ASN A 349 9.00 15.66 6.57
N LEU A 350 9.14 16.42 5.47
CA LEU A 350 8.16 16.58 4.38
C LEU A 350 8.74 16.38 2.96
N HIS A 351 10.05 16.18 2.85
CA HIS A 351 10.93 16.11 1.67
C HIS A 351 10.57 16.87 0.37
N ASN A 352 11.42 17.87 0.08
CA ASN A 352 11.99 18.28 -1.22
C ASN A 352 11.09 18.18 -2.48
N THR A 353 10.47 19.31 -2.89
CA THR A 353 10.72 19.98 -4.20
C THR A 353 9.99 21.32 -4.45
N GLU A 354 9.29 21.94 -3.50
CA GLU A 354 8.46 23.13 -3.85
C GLU A 354 8.96 24.50 -3.38
N SER A 355 10.08 24.58 -2.66
CA SER A 355 10.49 25.85 -2.02
C SER A 355 11.27 26.84 -2.90
N GLU A 356 11.57 26.54 -4.18
CA GLU A 356 12.41 27.42 -5.01
C GLU A 356 11.65 28.47 -5.85
N LEU A 357 10.31 28.57 -5.77
CA LEU A 357 9.54 29.38 -6.74
C LEU A 357 8.61 30.47 -6.21
N LEU A 358 8.51 30.74 -4.91
CA LEU A 358 7.51 31.70 -4.43
C LEU A 358 8.14 32.84 -3.65
N GLY A 359 7.92 34.07 -4.14
CA GLY A 359 8.37 35.34 -3.56
C GLY A 359 7.70 35.68 -2.23
N GLN A 360 7.77 36.94 -1.79
CA GLN A 360 7.43 37.40 -0.43
C GLN A 360 6.05 36.98 0.13
N GLU A 361 5.06 36.61 -0.70
CA GLU A 361 3.78 36.02 -0.25
C GLU A 361 3.92 34.57 0.28
N ALA A 362 4.98 33.85 -0.13
CA ALA A 362 5.32 32.52 0.37
C ALA A 362 5.71 32.55 1.84
N GLU A 363 6.36 33.61 2.32
CA GLU A 363 6.77 33.68 3.73
C GLU A 363 5.57 33.73 4.67
N GLU A 364 4.47 34.40 4.32
CA GLU A 364 3.25 34.41 5.13
C GLU A 364 2.51 33.08 5.09
N ILE A 365 2.46 32.43 3.92
CA ILE A 365 1.89 31.06 3.77
C ILE A 365 2.76 30.05 4.55
N LEU A 366 4.08 30.11 4.40
CA LEU A 366 5.03 29.25 5.10
C LEU A 366 5.00 29.49 6.62
N ARG A 367 4.75 30.72 7.09
CA ARG A 367 4.63 31.04 8.51
C ARG A 367 3.30 30.54 9.10
N GLY A 368 2.20 30.67 8.37
CA GLY A 368 0.92 30.04 8.73
C GLY A 368 1.01 28.51 8.75
N GLU A 369 1.70 27.93 7.78
CA GLU A 369 1.98 26.49 7.76
C GLU A 369 2.94 26.04 8.88
N ALA A 370 3.94 26.84 9.25
CA ALA A 370 4.88 26.53 10.33
C ALA A 370 4.19 26.51 11.70
N GLU A 371 3.26 27.44 11.96
CA GLU A 371 2.44 27.44 13.17
C GLU A 371 1.44 26.26 13.21
N LEU A 372 0.87 25.88 12.07
CA LEU A 372 0.07 24.65 11.95
C LEU A 372 0.95 23.38 12.08
N LYS A 373 2.23 23.41 11.65
CA LYS A 373 3.22 22.32 11.74
C LYS A 373 3.71 22.06 13.17
N GLN A 374 3.88 23.07 14.02
CA GLN A 374 4.26 22.83 15.43
C GLN A 374 3.16 22.09 16.23
N ARG A 375 1.88 22.27 15.88
CA ARG A 375 0.77 21.53 16.51
C ARG A 375 0.68 20.07 16.07
N ARG A 376 1.28 19.70 14.94
CA ARG A 376 1.28 18.34 14.34
C ARG A 376 2.22 17.35 15.05
N LEU A 377 2.96 17.77 16.07
CA LEU A 377 3.98 16.94 16.74
C LEU A 377 3.46 16.06 17.90
N SER A 378 2.19 16.13 18.28
CA SER A 378 1.66 15.20 19.30
C SER A 378 0.14 15.18 19.33
N VAL A 379 -0.50 14.06 18.97
CA VAL A 379 -1.76 13.64 19.61
C VAL A 379 -1.83 12.11 19.69
N ASP A 380 -1.77 11.68 20.94
CA ASP A 380 -2.49 10.61 21.65
C ASP A 380 -2.74 9.26 20.94
N LEU A 381 -1.85 8.30 21.24
CA LEU A 381 -2.11 6.88 21.07
C LEU A 381 -2.75 6.39 22.36
N THR A 382 -4.06 6.10 22.28
CA THR A 382 -4.87 5.26 23.17
C THR A 382 -4.27 4.95 24.56
N ASN A 383 -4.91 5.42 25.64
CA ASN A 383 -4.58 5.13 27.06
C ASN A 383 -4.65 3.64 27.49
N ASP A 384 -4.52 2.67 26.58
CA ASP A 384 -4.45 1.24 26.89
C ASP A 384 -2.98 0.78 26.85
N ASP A 385 -2.37 0.70 28.03
CA ASP A 385 -0.98 0.24 28.22
C ASP A 385 -0.68 -1.11 27.54
N THR A 386 -1.69 -1.99 27.40
CA THR A 386 -1.54 -3.31 26.77
C THR A 386 -1.43 -3.20 25.26
N LEU A 387 -2.32 -2.42 24.65
CA LEU A 387 -2.26 -2.13 23.21
C LEU A 387 -0.96 -1.38 22.89
N GLN A 388 -0.62 -0.39 23.69
CA GLN A 388 0.59 0.41 23.53
C GLN A 388 1.85 -0.47 23.62
N SER A 389 1.95 -1.37 24.60
CA SER A 389 3.05 -2.34 24.69
C SER A 389 3.12 -3.29 23.48
N ALA A 390 1.98 -3.74 22.96
CA ALA A 390 1.94 -4.59 21.77
C ALA A 390 2.39 -3.84 20.50
N LEU A 391 2.00 -2.57 20.37
CA LEU A 391 2.45 -1.68 19.31
C LEU A 391 3.95 -1.40 19.43
N ASP A 392 4.47 -1.18 20.64
CA ASP A 392 5.90 -0.97 20.94
C ASP A 392 6.76 -2.18 20.55
N GLU A 393 6.29 -3.40 20.80
CA GLU A 393 7.01 -4.62 20.38
C GLU A 393 6.91 -4.83 18.86
N GLN A 394 5.72 -4.64 18.28
CA GLN A 394 5.53 -4.76 16.83
C GLN A 394 6.39 -3.75 16.07
N ALA A 395 6.51 -2.55 16.62
CA ALA A 395 7.35 -1.47 16.13
C ALA A 395 8.81 -1.89 15.90
N LYS A 396 9.33 -2.89 16.62
CA LYS A 396 10.71 -3.35 16.47
C LYS A 396 10.89 -4.35 15.32
N LEU A 397 9.79 -4.87 14.78
CA LEU A 397 9.81 -5.96 13.80
C LEU A 397 9.77 -5.42 12.36
N PRO A 398 10.73 -5.78 11.51
CA PRO A 398 10.81 -5.26 10.14
C PRO A 398 9.52 -5.58 9.36
N ARG A 399 9.06 -4.61 8.58
CA ARG A 399 7.76 -4.69 7.90
C ARG A 399 7.89 -5.33 6.52
N THR A 400 7.03 -6.29 6.26
CA THR A 400 6.85 -6.90 4.93
C THR A 400 5.41 -6.72 4.50
N PHE A 401 5.23 -6.16 3.31
CA PHE A 401 3.91 -5.85 2.75
C PHE A 401 3.89 -5.97 1.23
N ILE A 402 2.69 -6.16 0.69
CA ILE A 402 2.42 -6.00 -0.75
C ILE A 402 1.74 -4.65 -0.92
N ARG A 403 2.23 -3.86 -1.88
CA ARG A 403 1.67 -2.58 -2.27
C ARG A 403 1.06 -2.69 -3.66
N THR A 404 -0.13 -2.13 -3.84
CA THR A 404 -0.77 -2.03 -5.15
C THR A 404 -1.12 -0.60 -5.48
N TRP A 405 -0.68 -0.11 -6.63
CA TRP A 405 -0.92 1.24 -7.11
C TRP A 405 -1.92 1.19 -8.24
N VAL A 406 -3.02 1.91 -8.13
CA VAL A 406 -3.95 2.10 -9.24
C VAL A 406 -3.55 3.38 -9.96
N ARG A 407 -3.06 3.19 -11.18
CA ARG A 407 -2.57 4.28 -12.03
C ARG A 407 -3.46 4.48 -13.23
N MET A 408 -3.59 5.74 -13.63
CA MET A 408 -4.25 6.16 -14.85
C MET A 408 -3.18 6.71 -15.78
N VAL A 409 -2.87 5.95 -16.83
CA VAL A 409 -1.77 6.24 -17.75
C VAL A 409 -2.34 6.76 -19.06
N PRO A 410 -1.93 7.94 -19.55
CA PRO A 410 -2.40 8.45 -20.83
C PRO A 410 -2.11 7.47 -21.97
N LYS A 411 -3.08 7.28 -22.88
CA LYS A 411 -2.95 6.38 -24.05
C LYS A 411 -1.98 6.92 -25.09
N ASN A 412 -1.90 8.24 -25.25
CA ASN A 412 -0.93 8.87 -26.13
C ASN A 412 0.23 9.41 -25.30
N ILE A 413 1.45 8.98 -25.62
CA ILE A 413 2.67 9.49 -24.98
C ILE A 413 2.83 11.01 -25.20
N MET A 414 2.30 11.55 -26.30
CA MET A 414 2.29 13.00 -26.54
C MET A 414 1.47 13.76 -25.49
N ASP A 415 0.46 13.12 -24.89
CA ASP A 415 -0.32 13.72 -23.80
C ASP A 415 0.44 13.67 -22.45
N GLN A 416 1.51 12.86 -22.36
CA GLN A 416 2.39 12.80 -21.17
C GLN A 416 3.50 13.85 -21.19
N MET A 417 3.75 14.48 -22.34
CA MET A 417 4.66 15.61 -22.42
C MET A 417 3.95 16.80 -21.79
N SER A 418 4.11 16.93 -20.47
CA SER A 418 3.73 18.15 -19.77
C SER A 418 4.29 19.35 -20.55
N PRO A 419 3.58 20.48 -20.64
CA PRO A 419 4.24 21.74 -21.00
C PRO A 419 5.46 22.04 -20.11
N TYR A 420 5.58 21.39 -18.94
CA TYR A 420 6.72 21.45 -18.03
C TYR A 420 7.74 20.29 -18.16
N GLY A 421 7.53 19.33 -19.07
CA GLY A 421 8.33 18.11 -19.21
C GLY A 421 9.76 18.37 -19.69
N ASP A 422 9.97 19.49 -20.38
CA ASP A 422 11.30 19.97 -20.78
C ASP A 422 12.07 20.64 -19.62
N MET A 423 11.44 20.96 -18.48
CA MET A 423 12.12 21.65 -17.38
C MET A 423 12.93 20.73 -16.45
N TRP A 424 12.60 19.44 -16.38
CA TRP A 424 13.16 18.55 -15.34
C TRP A 424 13.85 17.29 -15.86
N GLY A 425 13.66 16.95 -17.14
CA GLY A 425 14.06 15.66 -17.70
C GLY A 425 15.48 15.54 -18.26
N ASP A 426 16.12 16.66 -18.61
CA ASP A 426 17.46 16.61 -19.24
C ASP A 426 18.42 17.57 -18.54
N LYS A 427 19.23 17.01 -17.63
CA LYS A 427 20.34 17.73 -16.97
C LYS A 427 21.40 18.24 -17.95
N ASN A 428 21.33 17.86 -19.24
CA ASN A 428 22.20 18.36 -20.30
C ASN A 428 21.49 19.33 -21.26
N ASN A 429 20.23 19.69 -21.02
CA ASN A 429 19.53 20.69 -21.84
C ASN A 429 19.92 22.12 -21.41
N GLU A 430 21.18 22.48 -21.62
CA GLU A 430 21.71 23.84 -21.41
C GLU A 430 20.89 24.91 -22.14
N LYS A 431 20.19 24.52 -23.22
CA LYS A 431 19.36 25.41 -24.02
C LYS A 431 18.07 25.80 -23.29
N GLY A 432 17.39 24.85 -22.66
CA GLY A 432 16.20 25.12 -21.84
C GLY A 432 16.49 26.04 -20.65
N HIS A 433 17.61 25.81 -19.96
CA HIS A 433 18.05 26.67 -18.85
C HIS A 433 18.41 28.09 -19.30
N ARG A 434 19.00 28.26 -20.49
CA ARG A 434 19.27 29.60 -21.07
C ARG A 434 18.01 30.35 -21.43
N GLU A 435 17.05 29.68 -22.08
CA GLU A 435 15.79 30.32 -22.47
C GLU A 435 14.97 30.76 -21.24
N GLN A 436 15.05 30.01 -20.13
CA GLN A 436 14.42 30.37 -18.85
C GLN A 436 15.11 31.55 -18.15
N ALA A 437 16.45 31.61 -18.18
CA ALA A 437 17.21 32.74 -17.67
C ALA A 437 16.91 34.03 -18.47
N ASP A 438 16.84 33.94 -19.80
CA ASP A 438 16.51 35.06 -20.67
C ASP A 438 15.08 35.56 -20.46
N LEU A 439 14.12 34.67 -20.16
CA LEU A 439 12.73 35.03 -19.89
C LEU A 439 12.58 35.73 -18.54
N LEU A 440 13.30 35.25 -17.51
CA LEU A 440 13.35 35.87 -16.20
C LEU A 440 14.07 37.22 -16.22
N GLU A 441 15.19 37.36 -16.94
CA GLU A 441 15.85 38.65 -17.15
C GLU A 441 14.92 39.66 -17.84
N ASN A 442 14.20 39.23 -18.88
CA ASN A 442 13.25 40.10 -19.58
C ASN A 442 12.03 40.49 -18.74
N LEU A 443 11.59 39.63 -17.80
CA LEU A 443 10.53 39.97 -16.86
C LEU A 443 11.03 40.98 -15.82
N PHE A 444 12.24 40.76 -15.28
CA PHE A 444 12.87 41.65 -14.32
C PHE A 444 13.09 43.05 -14.91
N ASP A 445 13.57 43.13 -16.15
CA ASP A 445 13.80 44.39 -16.86
C ASP A 445 12.48 45.15 -17.16
N LYS A 446 11.37 44.44 -17.33
CA LYS A 446 10.05 45.07 -17.52
C LYS A 446 9.46 45.61 -16.21
N VAL A 447 9.68 44.91 -15.10
CA VAL A 447 9.18 45.33 -13.78
C VAL A 447 10.01 46.49 -13.21
N VAL A 448 11.32 46.53 -13.47
CA VAL A 448 12.20 47.61 -12.98
C VAL A 448 12.07 48.89 -13.81
N ARG A 449 11.56 48.80 -15.05
CA ARG A 449 11.35 49.96 -15.93
C ARG A 449 9.91 50.48 -15.97
N ALA A 450 8.97 49.77 -15.37
CA ALA A 450 7.62 50.25 -15.08
C ALA A 450 7.62 50.98 -13.73
#